data_AF-A0A0B7BWG7-F1
#
_entry.id   AF-A0A0B7BWG7-F1
#
_cell.length_a   1.000
_cell.length_b   1.000
_cell.length_c   1.000
_cell.angle_alpha   90.00
_cell.angle_beta   90.00
_cell.angle_gamma   90.00
#
_symmetry.space_group_name_H-M   'P 1'
#
loop_
_entity.id
_entity.type
_entity.pdbx_description
1 polymer ?
#
loop_
_entity_poly.entity_id
_entity_poly.type
_entity_poly.pdbx_seq_one_letter_code
_entity_poly.pdbx_strand_id
1 'polypeptide(L)'
;IDRRVSVWSADWTKDLCDLVDWLTFPAPAVMPDGSKILKNDPSHYYRLPPTLAKFSTDDADTVVYTGYGMEKVIQFYSLTQRKVVRSVNLTHWSMCMDVSPDSTVIAVGISERLLKLMDYHEGSFQDFTGHSDGVTMVKFS
;
A
#
# COMPACT_ATOMS: atom_id res chain seq x y z
N ILE A 1 11.22 12.49 -0.69
CA ILE A 1 10.50 11.23 -0.42
C ILE A 1 9.84 10.85 -1.73
N ASP A 2 10.23 9.72 -2.31
CA ASP A 2 9.47 9.18 -3.43
C ASP A 2 8.19 8.56 -2.86
N ARG A 3 7.05 9.09 -3.31
CA ARG A 3 5.69 8.73 -2.86
C ARG A 3 4.95 8.22 -4.06
N ARG A 4 5.54 7.23 -4.70
CA ARG A 4 5.13 6.77 -6.02
C ARG A 4 5.36 5.28 -6.15
N VAL A 5 4.55 4.67 -6.99
CA VAL A 5 4.76 3.30 -7.46
C VAL A 5 5.01 3.40 -8.95
N SER A 6 6.14 2.89 -9.42
CA SER A 6 6.36 2.72 -10.86
C SER A 6 5.96 1.30 -11.25
N VAL A 7 5.22 1.17 -12.35
CA VAL A 7 4.79 -0.12 -12.90
C VAL A 7 5.59 -0.37 -14.17
N TRP A 8 6.18 -1.57 -14.28
CA TRP A 8 7.03 -1.96 -15.38
C TRP A 8 6.50 -3.25 -16.02
N SER A 9 6.64 -3.35 -17.34
CA SER A 9 6.42 -4.57 -18.10
C SER A 9 7.78 -5.09 -18.54
N ALA A 10 8.07 -6.37 -18.27
CA ALA A 10 9.36 -6.97 -18.60
C ALA A 10 9.18 -8.26 -19.40
N ASP A 11 9.93 -8.40 -20.49
CA ASP A 11 10.11 -9.62 -21.27
C ASP A 11 11.62 -9.94 -21.32
N TRP A 12 12.06 -10.73 -20.34
CA TRP A 12 13.46 -11.10 -20.17
C TRP A 12 14.01 -11.96 -21.31
N THR A 13 13.15 -12.63 -22.08
CA THR A 13 13.59 -13.41 -23.25
C THR A 13 14.04 -12.53 -24.40
N LYS A 14 13.59 -11.27 -24.41
CA LYS A 14 13.91 -10.26 -25.41
C LYS A 14 14.75 -9.10 -24.87
N ASP A 15 15.22 -9.20 -23.63
CA ASP A 15 15.92 -8.12 -22.92
C ASP A 15 15.13 -6.79 -22.91
N LEU A 16 13.81 -6.88 -22.76
CA LEU A 16 12.90 -5.73 -22.77
C LEU A 16 12.39 -5.42 -21.36
N CYS A 17 12.42 -4.15 -20.97
CA CYS A 17 11.81 -3.65 -19.74
C CYS A 17 11.31 -2.22 -19.93
N ASP A 18 10.00 -2.07 -20.05
CA ASP A 18 9.34 -0.80 -20.35
C ASP A 18 8.54 -0.29 -19.16
N LEU A 19 8.67 1.00 -18.90
CA LEU A 19 7.85 1.69 -17.91
C LEU A 19 6.41 1.84 -18.44
N VAL A 20 5.45 1.31 -17.70
CA VAL A 20 4.02 1.31 -18.06
C VAL A 20 3.30 2.52 -17.46
N ASP A 21 3.51 2.79 -16.16
CA ASP A 21 2.82 3.87 -15.45
C ASP A 21 3.52 4.30 -14.15
N TRP A 22 3.13 5.47 -13.61
CA TRP A 22 3.53 6.03 -12.32
C TRP A 22 2.27 6.32 -11.48
N LEU A 23 2.03 5.53 -10.44
CA LEU A 23 0.99 5.82 -9.46
C LEU A 23 1.54 6.82 -8.45
N THR A 24 0.87 7.97 -8.31
CA THR A 24 1.31 9.04 -7.42
C THR A 24 0.28 9.28 -6.33
N PHE A 25 0.74 9.47 -5.09
CA PHE A 25 -0.14 9.86 -4.00
C PHE A 25 -0.04 11.38 -3.79
N PRO A 26 -1.15 12.14 -3.84
CA PRO A 26 -1.16 13.45 -3.25
C PRO A 26 -0.92 13.25 -1.75
N ALA A 27 0.07 13.95 -1.21
CA ALA A 27 0.51 13.69 0.14
C ALA A 27 0.69 14.99 0.91
N PRO A 28 0.31 15.00 2.20
CA PRO A 28 0.26 16.22 2.98
C PRO A 28 1.66 16.78 3.20
N ALA A 29 1.70 18.09 3.45
CA ALA A 29 2.90 18.82 3.88
C ALA A 29 3.13 18.74 5.41
N VAL A 30 2.50 17.77 6.06
CA VAL A 30 2.62 17.45 7.49
C VAL A 30 2.97 15.97 7.66
N MET A 31 3.37 15.60 8.86
CA MET A 31 3.67 14.25 9.31
C MET A 31 2.39 13.58 9.84
N PRO A 32 2.37 12.25 10.04
CA PRO A 32 1.21 11.55 10.59
C PRO A 32 0.77 12.08 11.97
N ASP A 33 1.70 12.61 12.77
CA ASP A 33 1.45 13.23 14.07
C ASP A 33 1.04 14.72 14.00
N GLY A 34 0.90 15.28 12.79
CA GLY A 34 0.53 16.67 12.54
C GLY A 34 1.71 17.65 12.54
N SER A 35 2.94 17.22 12.84
CA SER A 35 4.12 18.08 12.76
C SER A 35 4.49 18.43 11.31
N LYS A 36 5.21 19.53 11.09
CA LYS A 36 5.56 19.97 9.73
C LYS A 36 6.68 19.10 9.14
N ILE A 37 6.57 18.77 7.85
CA ILE A 37 7.69 18.17 7.12
C ILE A 37 8.74 19.25 6.84
N LEU A 38 9.91 19.12 7.45
CA LEU A 38 11.05 19.98 7.18
C LEU A 38 11.76 19.49 5.91
N LYS A 39 11.66 20.25 4.82
CA LYS A 39 12.17 19.85 3.48
C LYS A 39 13.68 19.51 3.46
N ASN A 40 14.45 20.04 4.41
CA ASN A 40 15.90 19.87 4.49
C ASN A 40 16.33 18.96 5.66
N ASP A 41 15.38 18.29 6.33
CA ASP A 41 15.69 17.37 7.41
C ASP A 41 15.24 15.94 7.03
N PRO A 42 16.14 15.13 6.44
CA PRO A 42 15.82 13.77 6.06
C PRO A 42 15.61 12.83 7.25
N SER A 43 15.97 13.24 8.47
CA SER A 43 15.80 12.42 9.66
C SER A 43 14.34 12.16 10.01
N HIS A 44 13.39 12.89 9.43
CA HIS A 44 11.96 12.63 9.66
C HIS A 44 11.34 11.66 8.64
N TYR A 45 12.06 11.32 7.57
CA TYR A 45 11.48 10.52 6.48
C TYR A 45 11.28 9.05 6.84
N TYR A 46 12.08 8.47 7.74
CA TYR A 46 11.87 7.09 8.20
C TYR A 46 10.61 6.91 9.06
N ARG A 47 10.02 8.02 9.53
CA ARG A 47 8.78 8.00 10.33
C ARG A 47 7.51 8.03 9.48
N LEU A 48 7.66 8.21 8.16
CA LEU A 48 6.54 8.20 7.25
C LEU A 48 6.08 6.77 6.98
N PRO A 49 4.76 6.53 6.92
CA PRO A 49 4.24 5.26 6.45
C PRO A 49 4.82 4.94 5.06
N PRO A 50 5.21 3.68 4.84
CA PRO A 50 5.82 3.26 3.59
C PRO A 50 4.83 3.34 2.43
N THR A 51 5.35 3.39 1.21
CA THR A 51 4.57 3.09 0.00
C THR A 51 4.66 1.59 -0.25
N LEU A 52 3.50 0.95 -0.38
CA LEU A 52 3.34 -0.50 -0.54
C LEU A 52 2.51 -0.76 -1.78
N ALA A 53 2.92 -1.76 -2.58
CA ALA A 53 2.17 -2.18 -3.76
C ALA A 53 2.32 -3.70 -3.98
N LYS A 54 1.26 -4.32 -4.46
CA LYS A 54 1.17 -5.73 -4.83
C LYS A 54 0.25 -5.88 -6.04
N PHE A 55 0.58 -6.79 -6.95
CA PHE A 55 -0.41 -7.24 -7.92
C PHE A 55 -1.50 -8.01 -7.19
N SER A 56 -2.73 -7.86 -7.68
CA SER A 56 -3.81 -8.73 -7.24
C SER A 56 -3.55 -10.16 -7.71
N THR A 57 -3.89 -11.11 -6.84
CA THR A 57 -3.85 -12.55 -7.13
C THR A 57 -5.15 -13.02 -7.80
N ASP A 58 -6.22 -12.23 -7.70
CA ASP A 58 -7.54 -12.51 -8.28
C ASP A 58 -7.72 -11.87 -9.68
N ASP A 59 -7.06 -10.75 -9.95
CA ASP A 59 -7.15 -10.02 -11.23
C ASP A 59 -5.78 -9.48 -11.69
N ALA A 60 -5.28 -10.01 -12.82
CA ALA A 60 -3.99 -9.62 -13.38
C ALA A 60 -3.93 -8.15 -13.86
N ASP A 61 -5.06 -7.49 -14.10
CA ASP A 61 -5.10 -6.07 -14.47
C ASP A 61 -4.96 -5.14 -13.25
N THR A 62 -5.09 -5.68 -12.04
CA THR A 62 -5.22 -4.87 -10.82
C THR A 62 -3.92 -4.83 -10.01
N VAL A 63 -3.49 -3.60 -9.68
CA VAL A 63 -2.47 -3.33 -8.65
C VAL A 63 -3.16 -2.80 -7.40
N VAL A 64 -2.92 -3.47 -6.27
CA VAL A 64 -3.33 -3.00 -4.95
C VAL A 64 -2.17 -2.24 -4.32
N TYR A 65 -2.42 -1.01 -3.89
CA TYR A 65 -1.37 -0.15 -3.34
C TYR A 65 -1.90 0.77 -2.24
N THR A 66 -1.01 1.15 -1.33
CA THR A 66 -1.30 2.06 -0.22
C THR A 66 -0.02 2.79 0.17
N GLY A 67 -0.14 3.95 0.80
CA GLY A 67 1.00 4.71 1.27
C GLY A 67 0.58 6.03 1.86
N TYR A 68 1.55 6.80 2.36
CA TYR A 68 1.26 8.09 2.99
C TYR A 68 0.75 9.13 1.99
N GLY A 69 -0.58 9.31 1.96
CA GLY A 69 -1.30 10.26 1.12
C GLY A 69 -2.19 11.22 1.92
N MET A 70 -3.14 11.86 1.24
CA MET A 70 -4.16 12.71 1.88
C MET A 70 -5.14 11.89 2.73
N GLU A 71 -5.44 10.66 2.29
CA GLU A 71 -6.40 9.76 2.92
C GLU A 71 -5.73 8.41 3.23
N LYS A 72 -6.13 7.80 4.35
CA LYS A 72 -5.68 6.46 4.74
C LYS A 72 -6.52 5.45 3.97
N VAL A 73 -6.02 5.00 2.83
CA VAL A 73 -6.77 4.11 1.93
C VAL A 73 -5.89 3.01 1.36
N ILE A 74 -6.52 1.88 1.05
CA ILE A 74 -6.03 0.91 0.08
C ILE A 74 -6.71 1.22 -1.25
N GLN A 75 -5.94 1.38 -2.31
CA GLN A 75 -6.42 1.66 -3.64
C GLN A 75 -6.20 0.47 -4.55
N PHE A 76 -7.17 0.24 -5.42
CA PHE A 76 -7.16 -0.78 -6.46
C PHE A 76 -7.10 -0.05 -7.80
N TYR A 77 -5.98 -0.22 -8.50
CA TYR A 77 -5.69 0.46 -9.76
C TYR A 77 -5.77 -0.52 -10.92
N SER A 78 -6.57 -0.20 -11.93
CA SER A 78 -6.62 -0.94 -13.18
C SER A 78 -5.53 -0.42 -14.12
N LEU A 79 -4.65 -1.32 -14.57
CA LEU A 79 -3.57 -1.02 -15.50
C LEU A 79 -4.10 -0.68 -16.89
N THR A 80 -5.12 -1.41 -17.36
CA THR A 80 -5.75 -1.16 -18.66
C THR A 80 -6.49 0.17 -18.68
N GLN A 81 -7.28 0.47 -17.64
CA GLN A 81 -8.07 1.71 -17.59
C GLN A 81 -7.25 2.91 -17.09
N ARG A 82 -6.04 2.68 -16.57
CA ARG A 82 -5.13 3.66 -15.99
C ARG A 82 -5.78 4.55 -14.93
N LYS A 83 -6.59 3.96 -14.06
CA LYS A 83 -7.28 4.69 -12.98
C LYS A 83 -7.54 3.82 -11.76
N VAL A 84 -7.74 4.48 -10.63
CA VAL A 84 -8.28 3.84 -9.43
C VAL A 84 -9.73 3.44 -9.69
N VAL A 85 -10.02 2.15 -9.57
CA VAL A 85 -11.37 1.59 -9.77
C VAL A 85 -12.09 1.35 -8.45
N ARG A 86 -11.36 1.24 -7.34
CA ARG A 86 -11.91 1.06 -5.99
C ARG A 86 -10.94 1.59 -4.92
N SER A 87 -11.50 2.12 -3.84
CA SER A 87 -10.77 2.55 -2.66
C SER A 87 -11.45 2.00 -1.41
N VAL A 88 -10.66 1.54 -0.44
CA VAL A 88 -11.14 1.06 0.86
C VAL A 88 -10.47 1.86 1.97
N ASN A 89 -11.28 2.43 2.86
CA ASN A 89 -10.79 3.27 3.96
C ASN A 89 -10.12 2.44 5.04
N LEU A 90 -8.96 2.92 5.50
CA LEU A 90 -8.24 2.42 6.65
C LEU A 90 -8.41 3.38 7.84
N THR A 91 -8.42 2.82 9.04
CA THR A 91 -8.44 3.63 10.28
C THR A 91 -7.08 4.28 10.56
N HIS A 92 -6.00 3.58 10.18
CA HIS A 92 -4.60 4.00 10.38
C HIS A 92 -3.78 3.76 9.12
N TRP A 93 -2.60 4.37 9.04
CA TRP A 93 -1.70 4.13 7.93
C TRP A 93 -1.12 2.72 8.00
N SER A 94 -1.12 2.04 6.85
CA SER A 94 -0.50 0.72 6.74
C SER A 94 1.02 0.82 6.87
N MET A 95 1.60 -0.03 7.71
CA MET A 95 3.05 -0.21 7.84
C MET A 95 3.56 -1.39 7.02
N CYS A 96 2.71 -2.39 6.77
CA CYS A 96 3.01 -3.52 5.91
C CYS A 96 1.72 -4.10 5.32
N MET A 97 1.83 -4.71 4.13
CA MET A 97 0.69 -5.26 3.40
C MET A 97 1.12 -6.48 2.59
N ASP A 98 0.26 -7.49 2.53
CA ASP A 98 0.40 -8.62 1.62
C ASP A 98 -0.97 -9.10 1.14
N VAL A 99 -1.03 -9.61 -0.08
CA VAL A 99 -2.24 -10.16 -0.70
C VAL A 99 -2.11 -11.68 -0.67
N SER A 100 -3.14 -12.39 -0.21
CA SER A 100 -3.12 -13.84 -0.14
C SER A 100 -3.10 -14.46 -1.56
N PRO A 101 -2.28 -15.50 -1.80
CA PRO A 101 -2.22 -16.18 -3.10
C PRO A 101 -3.38 -17.16 -3.30
N ASP A 102 -4.01 -17.62 -2.24
CA ASP A 102 -4.95 -18.75 -2.21
C ASP A 102 -6.36 -18.38 -1.71
N SER A 103 -6.54 -17.17 -1.16
CA SER A 103 -7.80 -16.69 -0.64
C SER A 103 -8.01 -15.22 -0.97
N THR A 104 -9.26 -14.76 -0.88
CA THR A 104 -9.68 -13.40 -1.23
C THR A 104 -9.48 -12.43 -0.06
N VAL A 105 -8.28 -12.39 0.52
CA VAL A 105 -7.97 -11.48 1.63
C VAL A 105 -6.66 -10.73 1.46
N ILE A 106 -6.61 -9.56 2.09
CA ILE A 106 -5.42 -8.71 2.20
C ILE A 106 -5.08 -8.56 3.68
N ALA A 107 -3.84 -8.86 4.04
CA ALA A 107 -3.31 -8.62 5.38
C ALA A 107 -2.70 -7.22 5.44
N VAL A 108 -3.00 -6.49 6.50
CA VAL A 108 -2.55 -5.11 6.74
C VAL A 108 -2.08 -4.99 8.17
N GLY A 109 -0.79 -4.69 8.38
CA GLY A 109 -0.25 -4.38 9.70
C GLY A 109 -0.14 -2.87 9.91
N ILE A 110 -0.49 -2.41 11.12
CA ILE A 110 -0.44 -0.99 11.50
C ILE A 110 0.43 -0.75 12.75
N SER A 111 0.80 0.52 12.98
CA SER A 111 1.61 0.94 14.13
C SER A 111 0.93 0.70 15.48
N GLU A 112 -0.40 0.61 15.48
CA GLU A 112 -1.27 0.42 16.64
C GLU A 112 -1.35 -1.05 17.07
N ARG A 113 -0.31 -1.84 16.76
CA ARG A 113 -0.13 -3.23 17.22
C ARG A 113 -1.23 -4.19 16.75
N LEU A 114 -1.86 -3.84 15.64
CA LEU A 114 -3.00 -4.55 15.12
C LEU A 114 -2.68 -5.11 13.74
N LEU A 115 -3.07 -6.36 13.53
CA LEU A 115 -3.18 -6.96 12.23
C LEU A 115 -4.64 -6.87 11.80
N LYS A 116 -4.90 -6.42 10.58
CA LYS A 116 -6.22 -6.43 9.96
C LYS A 116 -6.21 -7.39 8.78
N LEU A 117 -7.19 -8.29 8.70
CA LEU A 117 -7.52 -9.00 7.47
C LEU A 117 -8.69 -8.29 6.81
N MET A 118 -8.51 -7.91 5.55
CA MET A 118 -9.52 -7.27 4.73
C MET A 118 -10.04 -8.28 3.71
N ASP A 119 -11.35 -8.46 3.62
CA ASP A 119 -11.95 -9.16 2.49
C ASP A 119 -11.69 -8.36 1.21
N TYR A 120 -11.13 -9.03 0.20
CA TYR A 120 -10.68 -8.40 -1.03
C TYR A 120 -11.85 -7.76 -1.79
N HIS A 121 -13.03 -8.37 -1.83
CA HIS A 121 -14.16 -7.90 -2.63
C HIS A 121 -15.10 -6.97 -1.85
N GLU A 122 -15.41 -7.34 -0.61
CA GLU A 122 -16.31 -6.59 0.26
C GLU A 122 -15.61 -5.38 0.88
N GLY A 123 -14.32 -5.50 1.20
CA GLY A 123 -13.56 -4.47 1.92
C GLY A 123 -13.93 -4.40 3.40
N SER A 124 -14.61 -5.43 3.90
CA SER A 124 -14.86 -5.64 5.32
C SER A 124 -13.56 -6.03 6.03
N PHE A 125 -13.40 -5.62 7.29
CA PHE A 125 -12.18 -5.88 8.05
C PHE A 125 -12.46 -6.74 9.27
N GLN A 126 -11.53 -7.65 9.55
CA GLN A 126 -11.43 -8.37 10.80
C GLN A 126 -10.12 -8.01 11.51
N ASP A 127 -10.24 -7.71 12.80
CA ASP A 127 -9.14 -7.26 13.63
C ASP A 127 -8.52 -8.44 14.41
N PHE A 128 -7.20 -8.52 14.40
CA PHE A 128 -6.40 -9.51 15.11
C PHE A 128 -5.45 -8.82 16.07
N THR A 129 -5.71 -9.01 17.36
CA THR A 129 -4.89 -8.51 18.46
C THR A 129 -3.88 -9.56 18.90
N GLY A 130 -2.78 -9.12 19.53
CA GLY A 130 -1.78 -10.04 20.12
C GLY A 130 -0.34 -9.53 20.01
N HIS A 131 -0.05 -8.64 19.07
CA HIS A 131 1.25 -8.01 18.99
C HIS A 131 1.46 -7.03 20.14
N SER A 132 2.65 -7.07 20.75
CA SER A 132 3.04 -6.14 21.83
C SER A 132 3.59 -4.81 21.31
N ASP A 133 3.84 -4.72 20.00
CA ASP A 133 4.32 -3.52 19.31
C ASP A 133 3.77 -3.46 17.87
N GLY A 134 4.05 -2.36 17.16
CA GLY A 134 3.57 -2.13 15.79
C GLY A 134 3.94 -3.27 14.84
N VAL A 135 3.00 -3.61 13.94
CA VAL A 135 3.20 -4.71 12.99
C VAL A 135 4.02 -4.22 11.81
N THR A 136 5.26 -4.68 11.71
CA THR A 136 6.24 -4.20 10.72
C THR A 136 6.29 -5.05 9.45
N MET A 137 5.82 -6.29 9.49
CA MET A 137 5.78 -7.20 8.35
C MET A 137 4.62 -8.17 8.45
N VAL A 138 3.98 -8.43 7.31
CA VAL A 138 2.98 -9.50 7.11
C VAL A 138 3.33 -10.23 5.83
N LYS A 139 3.18 -11.56 5.84
CA LYS A 139 3.43 -12.42 4.69
C LYS A 139 2.44 -13.59 4.70
N PHE A 140 1.77 -13.81 3.57
CA PHE A 140 1.13 -15.10 3.30
C PHE A 140 2.18 -16.10 2.79
N SER A 141 1.93 -17.39 3.03
CA SER A 141 2.79 -18.49 2.57
C SER A 141 2.31 -19.08 1.26
#